data_AF-A0A6N6MLI2-F1
#
_entry.id   AF-A0A6N6MLI2-F1
#
_cell.length_a   1.000
_cell.length_b   1.000
_cell.length_c   1.000
_cell.angle_alpha   90.00
_cell.angle_beta   90.00
_cell.angle_gamma   90.00
#
_symmetry.space_group_name_H-M   'P 1'
#
loop_
_entity.id
_entity.type
_entity.pdbx_description
1 polymer ?
#
loop_
_entity_poly.entity_id
_entity_poly.type
_entity_poly.pdbx_seq_one_letter_code
_entity_poly.pdbx_strand_id
1 'polypeptide(L)'
;MQTASAPPRGGAPVRVVTDAEVVARLRAGVAAAGSQRAYAAAAGLHGPGLCQVLRGRQAPAASHLRAVGVERALVVRDEAPAAGEDASCS
;
A
#
# COMPACT_ATOMS: atom_id res chain seq x y z
N MET A 1 -14.18 22.08 32.76
CA MET A 1 -12.72 21.89 32.53
C MET A 1 -12.56 21.12 31.23
N GLN A 2 -12.23 21.78 30.13
CA GLN A 2 -11.89 21.13 28.85
C GLN A 2 -10.39 20.88 28.85
N THR A 3 -9.97 19.62 28.87
CA THR A 3 -8.61 19.22 28.56
C THR A 3 -8.43 19.38 27.05
N ALA A 4 -7.71 20.41 26.64
CA ALA A 4 -7.26 20.54 25.26
C ALA A 4 -6.37 19.34 24.94
N SER A 5 -6.86 18.44 24.09
CA SER A 5 -6.10 17.32 23.56
C SER A 5 -4.86 17.88 22.85
N ALA A 6 -3.67 17.44 23.25
CA ALA A 6 -2.43 17.85 22.61
C ALA A 6 -2.52 17.56 21.09
N PRO A 7 -2.00 18.44 20.21
CA PRO A 7 -2.06 18.21 18.78
C PRO A 7 -1.36 16.87 18.46
N PRO A 8 -1.87 16.08 17.51
CA PRO A 8 -1.23 14.82 17.13
C PRO A 8 0.22 15.14 16.75
N ARG A 9 1.18 14.50 17.42
CA ARG A 9 2.60 14.59 17.04
C ARG A 9 2.66 14.19 15.57
N GLY A 10 3.09 15.12 14.72
CA GLY A 10 3.06 14.94 13.26
C GLY A 10 3.64 13.57 12.89
N GLY A 11 2.78 12.67 12.44
CA GLY A 11 3.19 11.36 11.97
C GLY A 11 4.06 11.49 10.73
N ALA A 12 4.95 10.53 10.49
CA ALA A 12 5.68 10.47 9.24
C ALA A 12 4.68 10.46 8.06
N PRO A 13 4.94 11.19 6.97
CA PRO A 13 4.03 11.23 5.83
C PRO A 13 3.89 9.83 5.23
N VAL A 14 2.64 9.38 5.07
CA VAL A 14 2.32 8.09 4.44
C VAL A 14 1.90 8.34 3.00
N ARG A 15 2.51 7.58 2.08
CA ARG A 15 2.15 7.63 0.65
C ARG A 15 1.29 6.43 0.30
N VAL A 16 0.13 6.69 -0.32
CA VAL A 16 -0.70 5.64 -0.92
C VAL A 16 -0.03 5.13 -2.19
N VAL A 17 0.06 3.81 -2.34
CA VAL A 17 0.67 3.13 -3.50
C VAL A 17 -0.32 2.14 -4.11
N THR A 18 -0.19 1.90 -5.40
CA THR A 18 -1.02 0.92 -6.12
C THR A 18 -0.36 -0.45 -6.16
N ASP A 19 -1.16 -1.50 -6.42
CA ASP A 19 -0.65 -2.85 -6.63
C ASP A 19 0.37 -2.91 -7.79
N ALA A 20 0.18 -2.10 -8.84
CA ALA A 20 1.12 -2.03 -9.96
C ALA A 20 2.49 -1.50 -9.52
N GLU A 21 2.52 -0.50 -8.64
CA GLU A 21 3.79 -0.01 -8.08
C GLU A 21 4.44 -1.03 -7.14
N VAL A 22 3.65 -1.79 -6.38
CA VAL A 22 4.16 -2.90 -5.56
C VAL A 22 4.83 -3.94 -6.47
N VAL A 23 4.18 -4.33 -7.58
CA VAL A 23 4.76 -5.26 -8.56
C VAL A 23 6.04 -4.71 -9.17
N ALA A 24 6.11 -3.41 -9.47
CA ALA A 24 7.33 -2.79 -9.97
C ALA A 24 8.48 -2.87 -8.95
N ARG A 25 8.19 -2.63 -7.67
CA ARG A 25 9.17 -2.79 -6.57
C ARG A 25 9.65 -4.23 -6.41
N LEU A 26 8.73 -5.20 -6.51
CA LEU A 26 9.10 -6.63 -6.49
C LEU A 26 10.01 -7.00 -7.66
N ARG A 27 9.71 -6.50 -8.88
CA ARG A 27 10.55 -6.73 -10.07
C ARG A 27 11.94 -6.13 -9.89
N ALA A 28 12.05 -4.94 -9.31
CA ALA A 28 13.34 -4.33 -9.00
C ALA A 28 14.13 -5.17 -7.98
N GLY A 29 13.47 -5.69 -6.94
CA GLY A 29 14.08 -6.61 -5.98
C GLY A 29 14.58 -7.91 -6.63
N VAL A 30 13.79 -8.49 -7.53
CA VAL A 30 14.18 -9.66 -8.32
C VAL A 30 15.39 -9.38 -9.21
N ALA A 31 15.43 -8.22 -9.87
CA ALA A 31 16.56 -7.82 -10.71
C ALA A 31 17.84 -7.64 -9.88
N ALA A 32 17.73 -6.99 -8.72
CA ALA A 32 18.86 -6.81 -7.79
C ALA A 32 19.39 -8.14 -7.24
N ALA A 33 18.51 -9.11 -6.97
CA ALA A 33 18.89 -10.45 -6.53
C ALA A 33 19.39 -11.36 -7.67
N GLY A 34 19.24 -10.94 -8.93
CA GLY A 34 19.61 -11.70 -10.13
C GLY A 34 18.63 -12.81 -10.54
N SER A 35 17.74 -13.26 -9.66
CA SER A 35 16.70 -14.23 -10.00
C SER A 35 15.50 -14.19 -9.05
N GLN A 36 14.34 -14.67 -9.54
CA GLN A 36 13.13 -14.78 -8.71
C GLN A 36 13.33 -15.72 -7.52
N ARG A 37 14.08 -16.82 -7.72
CA ARG A 37 14.36 -17.80 -6.66
C ARG A 37 15.24 -17.20 -5.57
N ALA A 38 16.30 -16.47 -5.94
CA ALA A 38 17.18 -15.80 -4.98
C ALA A 38 16.43 -14.74 -4.17
N TYR A 39 15.64 -13.90 -4.84
CA TYR A 39 14.81 -12.90 -4.16
C TYR A 39 13.78 -13.53 -3.22
N ALA A 40 13.07 -14.57 -3.68
CA ALA A 40 12.08 -15.25 -2.86
C ALA A 40 12.70 -15.89 -1.61
N ALA A 41 13.87 -16.53 -1.74
CA ALA A 41 14.59 -17.10 -0.61
C ALA A 41 15.04 -16.03 0.39
N ALA A 42 15.60 -14.91 -0.10
CA ALA A 42 16.06 -13.82 0.76
C ALA A 42 14.90 -13.09 1.46
N ALA A 43 13.78 -12.90 0.78
CA ALA A 43 12.60 -12.20 1.30
C ALA A 43 11.60 -13.12 2.02
N GLY A 44 11.87 -14.43 2.12
CA GLY A 44 10.97 -15.40 2.75
C GLY A 44 9.64 -15.58 2.00
N LEU A 45 9.63 -15.41 0.68
CA LEU A 45 8.43 -15.51 -0.15
C LEU A 45 8.24 -16.90 -0.75
N HIS A 46 6.99 -17.30 -0.92
CA HIS A 46 6.64 -18.51 -1.67
C HIS A 46 6.87 -18.28 -3.18
N GLY A 47 7.85 -18.99 -3.76
CA GLY A 47 8.28 -18.80 -5.16
C GLY A 47 7.15 -18.84 -6.21
N PRO A 48 6.29 -19.87 -6.24
CA PRO A 48 5.15 -19.91 -7.16
C PRO A 48 4.18 -18.73 -6.95
N GLY A 49 3.99 -18.27 -5.71
CA GLY A 49 3.14 -17.13 -5.41
C GLY A 49 3.71 -15.83 -5.99
N LEU A 50 5.02 -15.62 -5.80
CA LEU A 50 5.73 -14.50 -6.40
C LEU A 50 5.61 -14.52 -7.93
N CYS A 51 5.79 -15.68 -8.58
CA CYS A 51 5.66 -15.80 -10.03
C CYS A 51 4.26 -15.41 -10.53
N GLN A 52 3.19 -15.84 -9.85
CA GLN A 52 1.82 -15.48 -10.23
C GLN A 52 1.55 -13.98 -10.07
N VAL A 53 2.07 -13.36 -9.00
CA VAL A 53 1.98 -11.91 -8.79
C VAL A 53 2.73 -11.14 -9.88
N LEU A 54 3.96 -11.55 -10.19
CA LEU A 54 4.78 -10.88 -11.22
C LEU A 54 4.18 -10.98 -12.63
N ARG A 55 3.43 -12.05 -12.90
CA ARG A 55 2.66 -12.24 -14.15
C ARG A 55 1.30 -11.56 -14.15
N GLY A 56 0.90 -10.91 -13.05
CA GLY A 56 -0.40 -10.26 -12.92
C GLY A 56 -1.58 -11.24 -12.84
N ARG A 57 -1.32 -12.52 -12.54
CA ARG A 57 -2.36 -13.54 -12.37
C ARG A 57 -2.96 -13.54 -10.96
N GLN A 58 -2.29 -12.89 -10.01
CA GLN A 58 -2.72 -12.78 -8.62
C GLN A 58 -2.36 -11.41 -8.06
N ALA A 59 -3.21 -10.87 -7.18
CA ALA A 59 -2.89 -9.67 -6.42
C ALA A 59 -1.78 -9.93 -5.38
N PRO A 60 -0.98 -8.91 -5.02
CA PRO A 60 0.03 -9.03 -3.97
C PRO A 60 -0.59 -9.28 -2.58
N ALA A 61 -0.34 -10.46 -2.04
CA ALA A 61 -0.63 -10.77 -0.63
C ALA A 61 0.24 -9.96 0.34
N ALA A 62 -0.13 -9.94 1.63
CA ALA A 62 0.55 -9.17 2.67
C ALA A 62 2.06 -9.46 2.79
N SER A 63 2.49 -10.71 2.56
CA SER A 63 3.92 -11.07 2.54
C SER A 63 4.69 -10.33 1.45
N HIS A 64 4.11 -10.19 0.25
CA HIS A 64 4.69 -9.44 -0.85
C HIS A 64 4.77 -7.94 -0.54
N LEU A 65 3.75 -7.38 0.11
CA LEU A 65 3.76 -5.97 0.54
C LEU A 65 4.91 -5.71 1.51
N ARG A 66 5.03 -6.55 2.55
CA ARG A 66 6.10 -6.43 3.55
C ARG A 66 7.49 -6.55 2.94
N ALA A 67 7.67 -7.44 1.95
CA ALA A 67 8.94 -7.62 1.25
C ALA A 67 9.42 -6.35 0.50
N VAL A 68 8.51 -5.41 0.21
CA VAL A 68 8.83 -4.11 -0.41
C VAL A 68 8.61 -2.92 0.52
N GLY A 69 8.47 -3.16 1.83
CA GLY A 69 8.27 -2.10 2.83
C GLY A 69 6.90 -1.41 2.75
N VAL A 70 5.89 -2.10 2.22
CA VAL A 70 4.52 -1.61 2.11
C VAL A 70 3.62 -2.38 3.08
N GLU A 71 2.62 -1.70 3.62
CA GLU A 71 1.53 -2.32 4.38
C GLU A 71 0.16 -1.92 3.82
N ARG A 72 -0.88 -2.69 4.18
CA ARG A 72 -2.25 -2.41 3.77
C ARG A 72 -2.96 -1.69 4.90
N ALA A 73 -3.47 -0.49 4.62
CA ALA A 73 -4.22 0.33 5.56
C ALA A 73 -5.59 0.70 4.96
N LEU A 74 -6.58 0.92 5.82
CA LEU A 74 -7.86 1.50 5.44
C LEU A 74 -7.75 3.02 5.53
N VAL A 75 -8.27 3.72 4.52
CA VAL A 75 -8.23 5.19 4.45
C VAL A 75 -9.67 5.69 4.38
N VAL A 76 -10.05 6.55 5.33
CA VAL A 76 -11.28 7.33 5.26
C VAL A 76 -10.99 8.60 4.48
N ARG A 77 -11.83 8.92 3.50
CA ARG A 77 -11.81 10.21 2.81
C ARG A 77 -12.91 11.07 3.41
N ASP A 78 -12.51 12.10 4.16
CA ASP A 78 -13.41 13.20 4.47
C ASP A 78 -13.54 14.06 3.21
N GLU A 79 -14.37 13.61 2.28
CA GLU A 79 -14.90 14.53 1.28
C GLU A 79 -15.87 15.44 2.04
N ALA A 80 -15.39 16.60 2.51
CA ALA A 80 -16.30 17.64 2.94
C ALA A 80 -17.30 17.83 1.79
N PRO A 81 -18.62 17.68 2.02
CA PRO A 81 -19.60 17.88 0.96
C PRO A 81 -19.33 19.24 0.37
N ALA A 82 -19.19 19.31 -0.95
CA ALA A 82 -19.04 20.57 -1.65
C ALA A 82 -20.15 21.51 -1.13
N ALA A 83 -19.75 22.54 -0.39
CA ALA A 83 -20.67 23.54 0.09
C ALA A 83 -21.28 24.20 -1.15
N GLY A 84 -22.54 23.88 -1.44
CA GLY A 84 -23.29 24.48 -2.54
C GLY A 84 -24.12 23.49 -3.35
N GLU A 85 -25.08 22.82 -2.73
CA GLU A 85 -26.36 22.57 -3.42
C GLU A 85 -27.46 23.06 -2.49
N ASP A 86 -28.04 24.18 -2.89
CA ASP A 86 -29.05 24.91 -2.17
C ASP A 86 -30.26 23.99 -1.94
N ALA A 87 -30.63 23.86 -0.67
CA ALA A 87 -31.90 23.29 -0.28
C ALA A 87 -33.03 24.17 -0.82
N SER A 88 -33.48 23.93 -2.05
CA SER A 88 -34.76 24.44 -2.54
C SER A 88 -35.85 23.48 -2.08
N CYS A 89 -36.42 23.80 -0.92
CA CYS A 89 -37.72 23.29 -0.51
C CYS A 89 -38.78 24.04 -1.36
N SER A 90 -39.50 23.30 -2.19
CA SER A 90 -40.74 23.74 -2.84
C SER A 90 -41.80 22.69 -2.60
#